data_AF-A0A5J6QB71-F1
#
_entry.id   AF-A0A5J6QB71-F1
#
_cell.length_a   1.000
_cell.length_b   1.000
_cell.length_c   1.000
_cell.angle_alpha   90.00
_cell.angle_beta   90.00
_cell.angle_gamma   90.00
#
_symmetry.space_group_name_H-M   'P 1'
#
loop_
_entity.id
_entity.type
_entity.pdbx_description
1 polymer ?
#
loop_
_entity_poly.entity_id
_entity_poly.type
_entity_poly.pdbx_seq_one_letter_code
_entity_poly.pdbx_strand_id
1 'polypeptide(L)'
;MSPTTEIEVEITGREASLAVKYGHLFAEQAAIFEAVAGKAGYHRLVIEKCWLEMLTGDLVYSMKKTRSLALQEELDALCDVLENAIQAS
;
A
#
# COMPACT_ATOMS: atom_id res chain seq x y z
N MET A 1 -20.62 2.92 -14.71
CA MET A 1 -19.40 2.97 -13.88
C MET A 1 -19.72 3.84 -12.68
N SER A 2 -19.59 3.31 -11.46
CA SER A 2 -19.65 4.14 -10.26
C SER A 2 -18.52 5.17 -10.32
N PRO A 3 -18.68 6.37 -9.74
CA PRO A 3 -17.56 7.30 -9.62
C PRO A 3 -16.42 6.59 -8.88
N THR A 4 -15.24 6.56 -9.48
CA THR A 4 -14.04 6.04 -8.83
C THR A 4 -13.62 7.05 -7.77
N THR A 5 -13.75 6.66 -6.49
CA THR A 5 -13.26 7.47 -5.37
C THR A 5 -11.75 7.36 -5.35
N GLU A 6 -11.06 8.44 -5.70
CA GLU A 6 -9.62 8.55 -5.52
C GLU A 6 -9.29 8.97 -4.08
N ILE A 7 -8.23 8.42 -3.52
CA ILE A 7 -7.75 8.68 -2.17
C ILE A 7 -6.29 9.13 -2.25
N GLU A 8 -5.97 10.19 -1.52
CA GLU A 8 -4.60 10.58 -1.26
C GLU A 8 -4.05 9.78 -0.07
N VAL A 9 -2.94 9.10 -0.27
CA VAL A 9 -2.23 8.37 0.78
C VAL A 9 -0.79 8.87 0.87
N GLU A 10 -0.34 9.15 2.10
CA GLU A 10 1.04 9.55 2.38
C GLU A 10 1.84 8.34 2.89
N ILE A 11 2.87 7.95 2.14
CA ILE A 11 3.72 6.79 2.46
C ILE A 11 5.20 7.13 2.30
N THR A 12 6.06 6.38 2.96
CA THR A 12 7.51 6.39 2.78
C THR A 12 7.93 5.56 1.57
N GLY A 13 9.14 5.78 1.06
CA GLY A 13 9.69 4.90 0.01
C GLY A 13 9.90 3.45 0.47
N ARG A 14 10.05 3.20 1.77
CA ARG A 14 10.12 1.84 2.33
C ARG A 14 8.77 1.15 2.22
N GLU A 15 7.71 1.80 2.66
CA GLU A 15 6.33 1.32 2.54
C GLU A 15 5.93 1.08 1.09
N ALA A 16 6.31 1.99 0.18
CA ALA A 16 6.10 1.77 -1.25
C ALA A 16 6.82 0.50 -1.76
N SER A 17 8.03 0.24 -1.28
CA SER A 17 8.76 -0.99 -1.63
C SER A 17 8.07 -2.25 -1.10
N LEU A 18 7.46 -2.17 0.09
CA LEU A 18 6.68 -3.27 0.66
C LEU A 18 5.40 -3.52 -0.15
N ALA A 19 4.68 -2.46 -0.53
CA ALA A 19 3.48 -2.55 -1.37
C ALA A 19 3.77 -3.24 -2.71
N VAL A 20 4.84 -2.82 -3.42
CA VAL A 20 5.24 -3.46 -4.69
C VAL A 20 5.62 -4.93 -4.47
N LYS A 21 6.33 -5.24 -3.38
CA LYS A 21 6.86 -6.58 -3.14
C LYS A 21 5.81 -7.58 -2.67
N TYR A 22 4.82 -7.14 -1.89
CA TYR A 22 3.89 -8.01 -1.17
C TYR A 22 2.42 -7.81 -1.55
N GLY A 23 2.11 -6.77 -2.32
CA GLY A 23 0.75 -6.32 -2.62
C GLY A 23 0.13 -6.84 -3.92
N HIS A 24 0.76 -7.82 -4.61
CA HIS A 24 0.23 -8.46 -5.83
C HIS A 24 -0.46 -7.52 -6.87
N LEU A 25 0.08 -6.31 -7.00
CA LEU A 25 -0.52 -5.22 -7.77
C LEU A 25 -0.54 -5.49 -9.29
N PHE A 26 -1.54 -4.95 -9.97
CA PHE A 26 -1.51 -4.84 -11.44
C PHE A 26 -0.45 -3.82 -11.88
N ALA A 27 0.02 -3.93 -13.12
CA ALA A 27 1.14 -3.12 -13.63
C ALA A 27 0.93 -1.60 -13.47
N GLU A 28 -0.30 -1.11 -13.72
CA GLU A 28 -0.63 0.31 -13.60
C GLU A 28 -0.57 0.80 -12.15
N GLN A 29 -1.04 0.00 -11.20
CA GLN A 29 -0.98 0.28 -9.77
C GLN A 29 0.47 0.22 -9.27
N ALA A 30 1.20 -0.82 -9.65
CA ALA A 30 2.59 -1.04 -9.28
C ALA A 30 3.45 0.17 -9.69
N ALA A 31 3.24 0.71 -10.89
CA ALA A 31 4.00 1.86 -11.39
C ALA A 31 3.90 3.10 -10.46
N ILE A 32 2.76 3.32 -9.80
CA ILE A 32 2.56 4.44 -8.88
C ILE A 32 3.46 4.29 -7.65
N PHE A 33 3.51 3.10 -7.05
CA PHE A 33 4.36 2.82 -5.90
C PHE A 33 5.84 2.71 -6.29
N GLU A 34 6.16 2.09 -7.43
CA GLU A 34 7.53 1.97 -7.96
C GLU A 34 8.17 3.34 -8.20
N ALA A 35 7.37 4.35 -8.59
CA ALA A 35 7.86 5.71 -8.77
C ALA A 35 8.45 6.32 -7.49
N VAL A 36 8.12 5.79 -6.30
CA VAL A 36 8.62 6.29 -5.01
C VAL A 36 9.34 5.22 -4.16
N ALA A 37 9.33 3.97 -4.61
CA ALA A 37 10.00 2.86 -3.92
C ALA A 37 11.49 3.15 -3.67
N GLY A 38 11.91 2.99 -2.42
CA GLY A 38 13.28 3.19 -1.96
C GLY A 38 13.72 4.66 -1.87
N LYS A 39 12.86 5.64 -2.20
CA LYS A 39 13.17 7.06 -2.06
C LYS A 39 13.05 7.50 -0.59
N ALA A 40 13.85 8.50 -0.23
CA ALA A 40 13.86 9.06 1.12
C ALA A 40 12.70 10.04 1.31
N GLY A 41 12.16 10.08 2.52
CA GLY A 41 11.06 10.98 2.91
C GLY A 41 9.68 10.37 2.69
N TYR A 42 8.68 11.24 2.83
CA TYR A 42 7.27 10.93 2.61
C TYR A 42 6.83 11.35 1.21
N HIS A 43 5.92 10.59 0.63
CA HIS A 43 5.40 10.74 -0.72
C HIS A 43 3.89 10.60 -0.70
N ARG A 44 3.20 11.48 -1.44
CA ARG A 44 1.75 11.42 -1.59
C ARG A 44 1.40 10.76 -2.91
N LEU A 45 0.55 9.75 -2.84
CA LEU A 45 0.05 9.01 -3.98
C LEU A 45 -1.47 9.21 -4.06
N VAL A 46 -1.98 9.34 -5.29
CA VAL A 46 -3.42 9.36 -5.56
C VAL A 46 -3.78 8.03 -6.20
N ILE A 47 -4.64 7.26 -5.54
CA ILE A 47 -4.99 5.89 -5.93
C ILE A 47 -6.49 5.67 -5.72
N GLU A 48 -7.13 4.87 -6.58
CA GLU A 48 -8.52 4.48 -6.39
C GLU A 48 -8.72 3.69 -5.09
N LYS A 49 -9.76 4.03 -4.33
CA LYS A 49 -10.12 3.38 -3.05
C LYS A 49 -10.15 1.87 -3.15
N CYS A 50 -10.77 1.33 -4.21
CA CYS A 50 -10.88 -0.11 -4.41
C CYS A 50 -9.51 -0.80 -4.56
N TRP A 51 -8.52 -0.10 -5.12
CA TRP A 51 -7.16 -0.62 -5.26
C TRP A 51 -6.43 -0.64 -3.91
N LEU A 52 -6.64 0.38 -3.07
CA LEU A 52 -6.11 0.37 -1.70
C LEU A 52 -6.74 -0.75 -0.86
N GLU A 53 -8.06 -0.96 -0.95
CA GLU A 53 -8.75 -2.05 -0.26
C GLU A 53 -8.23 -3.43 -0.69
N MET A 54 -7.99 -3.62 -2.00
CA MET A 54 -7.38 -4.84 -2.51
C MET A 54 -5.95 -5.04 -2.00
N LEU A 55 -5.13 -3.99 -2.08
CA LEU A 55 -3.75 -4.01 -1.60
C LEU A 55 -3.68 -4.40 -0.12
N THR A 56 -4.52 -3.84 0.74
CA THR A 56 -4.59 -4.22 2.16
C THR A 56 -4.88 -5.71 2.33
N GLY A 57 -5.80 -6.27 1.53
CA GLY A 57 -6.08 -7.70 1.53
C GLY A 57 -4.86 -8.56 1.16
N ASP A 58 -4.12 -8.14 0.14
CA ASP A 58 -2.90 -8.82 -0.31
C ASP A 58 -1.77 -8.75 0.73
N LEU A 59 -1.62 -7.61 1.41
CA LEU A 59 -0.64 -7.43 2.48
C LEU A 59 -0.97 -8.32 3.68
N VAL A 60 -2.23 -8.40 4.11
CA VAL A 60 -2.68 -9.31 5.19
C VAL A 60 -2.42 -10.77 4.81
N TYR A 61 -2.65 -11.15 3.56
CA TYR A 61 -2.33 -12.49 3.07
C TYR A 61 -0.83 -12.78 3.09
N SER A 62 -0.01 -11.84 2.63
CA SER A 62 1.45 -11.92 2.65
C SER A 62 2.01 -11.99 4.08
N MET A 63 1.41 -11.25 5.01
CA MET A 63 1.76 -11.27 6.43
C MET A 63 1.53 -12.66 7.05
N LYS A 64 0.39 -13.30 6.77
CA LYS A 64 0.08 -14.68 7.25
C LYS A 64 1.06 -15.74 6.76
N LYS A 65 1.74 -15.50 5.63
CA LYS A 65 2.76 -16.40 5.07
C LYS A 65 4.18 -16.08 5.52
N THR A 66 4.38 -14.88 6.04
CA THR A 66 5.68 -14.41 6.50
C THR A 66 6.00 -15.03 7.86
N ARG A 67 7.24 -15.48 8.06
CA ARG A 67 7.72 -16.02 9.35
C ARG A 67 8.49 -15.01 10.20
N SER A 68 8.98 -13.95 9.58
CA SER A 68 9.74 -12.90 10.27
C SER A 68 8.76 -11.96 10.98
N LEU A 69 8.83 -11.91 12.31
CA LEU A 69 7.97 -11.03 13.11
C LEU A 69 8.19 -9.55 12.76
N ALA A 70 9.44 -9.12 12.61
CA ALA A 70 9.77 -7.75 12.20
C ALA A 70 9.13 -7.37 10.85
N LEU A 71 9.14 -8.29 9.88
CA LEU A 71 8.48 -8.03 8.61
C LEU A 71 6.94 -8.05 8.73
N GLN A 72 6.38 -8.86 9.63
CA GLN A 72 4.93 -8.80 9.91
C GLN A 72 4.57 -7.44 10.49
N GLU A 73 5.33 -6.91 11.45
CA GLU A 73 5.11 -5.58 12.03
C GLU A 73 5.23 -4.47 10.97
N GLU A 74 6.21 -4.55 10.05
CA GLU A 74 6.32 -3.60 8.94
C GLU A 74 5.11 -3.65 7.99
N LEU A 75 4.57 -4.84 7.71
CA LEU A 75 3.40 -5.01 6.86
C LEU A 75 2.11 -4.56 7.54
N ASP A 76 1.98 -4.83 8.85
CA ASP A 76 0.86 -4.40 9.68
C ASP A 76 0.80 -2.86 9.77
N ALA A 77 1.94 -2.21 10.03
CA ALA A 77 2.03 -0.76 10.03
C ALA A 77 1.66 -0.13 8.67
N LEU A 78 2.03 -0.78 7.57
CA LEU A 78 1.59 -0.35 6.24
C LEU A 78 0.08 -0.50 6.07
N CYS A 79 -0.52 -1.61 6.51
CA CYS A 79 -1.98 -1.78 6.49
C CYS A 79 -2.67 -0.64 7.26
N ASP A 80 -2.18 -0.28 8.44
CA ASP A 80 -2.72 0.84 9.22
C ASP A 80 -2.68 2.15 8.42
N VAL A 81 -1.59 2.45 7.73
CA VAL A 81 -1.48 3.67 6.89
C VAL A 81 -2.53 3.66 5.78
N LEU A 82 -2.70 2.53 5.08
CA LEU A 82 -3.68 2.42 3.99
C LEU A 82 -5.12 2.51 4.51
N GLU A 83 -5.45 1.80 5.59
CA GLU A 83 -6.79 1.80 6.19
C GLU A 83 -7.17 3.17 6.73
N ASN A 84 -6.24 3.88 7.36
CA ASN A 84 -6.47 5.25 7.83
C ASN A 84 -6.78 6.20 6.65
N ALA A 85 -6.07 6.08 5.54
CA ALA A 85 -6.36 6.86 4.33
C ALA A 85 -7.74 6.53 3.75
N ILE A 86 -8.12 5.24 3.74
CA ILE A 86 -9.43 4.76 3.27
C ILE A 86 -10.60 5.29 4.12
N GLN A 87 -10.39 5.45 5.43
CA GLN A 87 -11.40 5.94 6.38
C GLN A 87 -11.50 7.46 6.41
N ALA A 88 -10.44 8.18 6.06
CA ALA A 88 -10.39 9.64 6.05
C ALA A 88 -11.00 10.28 4.78
N SER A 89 -11.28 9.47 3.74
CA SER A 89 -11.83 9.89 2.43
C SER A 89 -13.35 9.96 2.38
#